data_AF-A0A150WPF6-F1
#
_entry.id   AF-A0A150WPF6-F1
#
_cell.length_a   1.000
_cell.length_b   1.000
_cell.length_c   1.000
_cell.angle_alpha   90.00
_cell.angle_beta   90.00
_cell.angle_gamma   90.00
#
_symmetry.space_group_name_H-M   'P 1'
#
loop_
_entity.id
_entity.type
_entity.pdbx_description
1 polymer ?
#
loop_
_entity_poly.entity_id
_entity_poly.type
_entity_poly.pdbx_seq_one_letter_code
_entity_poly.pdbx_strand_id
1 'polypeptide(L)'
;MKFLIAALISSFAFMGPAHAFISSEEQDQLLVAMNKLNPSQVHFQEVRCSARSRMCLVRMELGANKLPVGCAIERIASSDDLFVVNSAGMQLSAYSANALNQCIEGFIR
;
A
#
# COMPACT_ATOMS: atom_id res chain seq x y z
N MET A 1 -16.87 -53.18 -21.47
CA MET A 1 -16.90 -52.75 -20.05
C MET A 1 -15.48 -52.75 -19.49
N LYS A 2 -15.18 -51.80 -18.60
CA LYS A 2 -13.93 -51.60 -17.84
C LYS A 2 -12.83 -50.82 -18.56
N PHE A 3 -12.77 -49.52 -18.26
CA PHE A 3 -11.52 -48.88 -17.84
C PHE A 3 -11.83 -47.99 -16.63
N LEU A 4 -11.37 -48.46 -15.47
CA LEU A 4 -11.19 -47.65 -14.26
C LEU A 4 -10.08 -46.65 -14.56
N ILE A 5 -10.39 -45.35 -14.49
CA ILE A 5 -9.36 -44.31 -14.34
C ILE A 5 -9.71 -43.54 -13.07
N ALA A 6 -9.14 -44.02 -11.97
CA ALA A 6 -8.91 -43.21 -10.80
C ALA A 6 -7.79 -42.22 -11.15
N ALA A 7 -8.13 -40.94 -11.28
CA ALA A 7 -7.15 -39.86 -11.33
C ALA A 7 -7.43 -38.93 -10.15
N LEU A 8 -6.72 -39.22 -9.06
CA LEU A 8 -6.39 -38.25 -8.04
C LEU A 8 -5.74 -37.04 -8.72
N ILE A 9 -6.45 -35.92 -8.75
CA ILE A 9 -5.85 -34.59 -8.93
C ILE A 9 -6.20 -33.88 -7.62
N SER A 10 -5.41 -34.12 -6.58
CA SER A 10 -4.30 -33.24 -6.22
C SER A 10 -4.82 -31.80 -6.05
N SER A 11 -5.41 -31.58 -4.88
CA SER A 11 -5.06 -30.47 -4.00
C SER A 11 -4.68 -29.19 -4.75
N PHE A 12 -5.68 -28.39 -5.12
CA PHE A 12 -5.44 -26.96 -5.34
C PHE A 12 -4.96 -26.40 -4.01
N ALA A 13 -3.64 -26.30 -3.93
CA ALA A 13 -2.90 -25.75 -2.83
C ALA A 13 -3.46 -24.37 -2.50
N PHE A 14 -3.76 -24.19 -1.22
CA PHE A 14 -4.00 -22.93 -0.54
C PHE A 14 -3.11 -21.82 -1.11
N MET A 15 -3.67 -20.96 -1.97
CA MET A 15 -3.18 -19.60 -2.12
C MET A 15 -3.68 -18.85 -0.87
N GLY A 16 -2.92 -18.96 0.21
CA GLY A 16 -3.15 -18.14 1.40
C GLY A 16 -3.14 -16.66 1.01
N PRO A 17 -3.88 -15.80 1.74
CA PRO A 17 -3.86 -14.36 1.48
C PRO A 17 -2.41 -13.91 1.49
N ALA A 18 -2.03 -13.11 0.48
CA ALA A 18 -0.73 -12.45 0.49
C ALA A 18 -0.64 -11.70 1.83
N HIS A 19 0.22 -12.19 2.73
CA HIS A 19 0.38 -11.57 4.04
C HIS A 19 0.87 -10.16 3.72
N ALA A 20 0.03 -9.16 3.96
CA ALA A 20 0.41 -7.78 3.79
C ALA A 20 1.39 -7.46 4.91
N PHE A 21 2.38 -6.63 4.62
CA PHE A 21 3.41 -6.26 5.58
C PHE A 21 2.78 -5.53 6.79
N ILE A 22 1.63 -4.89 6.57
CA ILE A 22 0.75 -4.28 7.57
C ILE A 22 -0.68 -4.78 7.34
N SER A 23 -1.48 -4.88 8.40
CA SER A 23 -2.89 -5.27 8.34
C SER A 23 -3.74 -4.31 7.49
N SER A 24 -4.97 -4.71 7.16
CA SER A 24 -5.92 -3.81 6.48
C SER A 24 -6.29 -2.61 7.35
N GLU A 25 -6.42 -2.82 8.66
CA GLU A 25 -6.70 -1.73 9.61
C GLU A 25 -5.56 -0.71 9.63
N GLU A 26 -4.30 -1.16 9.64
CA GLU A 26 -3.14 -0.27 9.56
C GLU A 26 -3.06 0.48 8.22
N GLN A 27 -3.50 -0.14 7.11
CA GLN A 27 -3.59 0.54 5.82
C GLN A 27 -4.62 1.68 5.86
N ASP A 28 -5.77 1.44 6.47
CA ASP A 28 -6.83 2.46 6.64
C ASP A 28 -6.37 3.60 7.57
N GLN A 29 -5.72 3.26 8.69
CA GLN A 29 -5.15 4.25 9.62
C GLN A 29 -4.05 5.08 8.95
N LEU A 30 -3.20 4.43 8.14
CA LEU A 30 -2.15 5.10 7.38
C LEU A 30 -2.76 6.06 6.36
N LEU A 31 -3.79 5.64 5.61
CA LEU A 31 -4.52 6.49 4.68
C LEU A 31 -5.14 7.73 5.36
N VAL A 32 -5.71 7.55 6.55
CA VAL A 32 -6.21 8.65 7.38
C VAL A 32 -5.06 9.58 7.79
N ALA A 33 -3.91 9.04 8.19
CA ALA A 33 -2.73 9.84 8.53
C ALA A 33 -2.20 10.63 7.32
N MET A 34 -2.14 10.02 6.13
CA MET A 34 -1.73 10.71 4.89
C MET A 34 -2.66 11.89 4.58
N ASN A 35 -3.98 11.68 4.66
CA ASN A 35 -4.97 12.74 4.43
C ASN A 35 -5.02 13.81 5.54
N LYS A 36 -4.48 13.55 6.74
CA LYS A 36 -4.33 14.57 7.80
C LYS A 36 -3.17 15.53 7.51
N LEU A 37 -2.13 15.09 6.81
CA LEU A 37 -1.01 15.95 6.40
C LEU A 37 -1.40 16.91 5.26
N ASN A 38 -2.47 16.59 4.54
CA ASN A 38 -3.15 17.34 3.49
C ASN A 38 -2.40 18.57 2.96
N PRO A 39 -1.43 18.40 2.04
CA PRO A 39 -1.10 19.47 1.11
C PRO A 39 -2.39 19.83 0.38
N SER A 40 -2.75 21.10 0.26
CA SER A 40 -4.05 21.59 -0.24
C SER A 40 -4.47 21.13 -1.66
N GLN A 41 -3.65 20.31 -2.31
CA GLN A 41 -3.82 19.80 -3.67
C GLN A 41 -3.64 18.29 -3.79
N VAL A 42 -3.54 17.52 -2.68
CA VAL A 42 -3.32 16.07 -2.72
C VAL A 42 -4.38 15.35 -1.91
N HIS A 43 -5.13 14.44 -2.53
CA HIS A 43 -6.09 13.59 -1.85
C HIS A 43 -5.73 12.11 -2.01
N PHE A 44 -5.40 11.44 -0.92
CA PHE A 44 -5.05 10.03 -0.93
C PHE A 44 -6.31 9.17 -0.90
N GLN A 45 -6.42 8.20 -1.81
CA GLN A 45 -7.59 7.33 -1.97
C GLN A 45 -7.42 5.93 -1.40
N GLU A 46 -6.23 5.35 -1.57
CA GLU A 46 -5.99 3.95 -1.24
C GLU A 46 -4.51 3.70 -0.98
N VAL A 47 -4.22 2.83 -0.01
CA VAL A 47 -2.88 2.28 0.23
C VAL A 47 -2.99 0.77 0.17
N ARG A 48 -2.13 0.11 -0.63
CA ARG A 48 -2.03 -1.35 -0.71
C ARG A 48 -0.61 -1.79 -0.52
N CYS A 49 -0.36 -2.52 0.57
CA CYS A 49 0.96 -3.03 0.91
C CYS A 49 1.09 -4.53 0.64
N SER A 50 2.17 -4.92 0.00
CA SER A 50 2.49 -6.32 -0.33
C SER A 50 3.77 -6.74 0.36
N ALA A 51 3.72 -7.72 1.27
CA ALA A 51 4.95 -8.24 1.89
C ALA A 51 5.81 -9.03 0.89
N ARG A 52 5.20 -9.62 -0.14
CA ARG A 52 5.94 -10.38 -1.16
C ARG A 52 6.89 -9.48 -1.94
N SER A 53 6.42 -8.29 -2.33
CA SER A 53 7.22 -7.35 -3.11
C SER A 53 7.95 -6.34 -2.26
N ARG A 54 7.65 -6.24 -0.95
CA ARG A 54 8.18 -5.20 -0.05
C ARG A 54 7.91 -3.79 -0.58
N MET A 55 6.67 -3.58 -1.05
CA MET A 55 6.21 -2.31 -1.62
C MET A 55 4.81 -1.97 -1.13
N CYS A 56 4.52 -0.67 -1.04
CA CYS A 56 3.18 -0.14 -0.88
C CYS A 56 2.84 0.76 -2.07
N LEU A 57 1.69 0.51 -2.70
CA LEU A 57 1.12 1.35 -3.73
C LEU A 57 0.13 2.32 -3.09
N VAL A 58 0.29 3.61 -3.39
CA VAL A 58 -0.54 4.69 -2.89
C VAL A 58 -1.23 5.35 -4.07
N ARG A 59 -2.57 5.28 -4.11
CA ARG A 59 -3.38 5.98 -5.12
C ARG A 59 -3.83 7.31 -4.57
N MET A 60 -3.72 8.36 -5.38
CA MET A 60 -4.07 9.72 -5.01
C MET A 60 -4.63 10.52 -6.17
N GLU A 61 -5.28 11.64 -5.86
CA GLU A 61 -5.71 12.68 -6.79
C GLU A 61 -4.87 13.94 -6.57
N LEU A 62 -4.33 14.51 -7.66
CA LEU A 62 -3.55 15.74 -7.63
C LEU A 62 -4.29 16.93 -8.27
N GLY A 63 -4.20 18.09 -7.63
CA GLY A 63 -4.66 19.38 -8.12
C GLY A 63 -6.19 19.52 -8.18
N ALA A 64 -6.64 20.67 -8.68
CA ALA A 64 -8.07 20.99 -8.82
C ALA A 64 -8.80 20.06 -9.81
N ASN A 65 -8.07 19.51 -10.78
CA ASN A 65 -8.61 18.62 -11.81
C ASN A 65 -8.70 17.16 -11.36
N LYS A 66 -8.32 16.84 -10.11
CA LYS A 66 -8.33 15.48 -9.58
C LYS A 66 -7.61 14.49 -10.49
N LEU A 67 -6.39 14.82 -10.90
CA LEU A 67 -5.60 13.94 -11.76
C LEU A 67 -5.27 12.66 -10.98
N PRO A 68 -5.72 11.47 -11.41
CA PRO A 68 -5.43 10.23 -10.71
C PRO A 68 -3.96 9.85 -10.90
N VAL A 69 -3.26 9.65 -9.79
CA VAL A 69 -1.84 9.33 -9.73
C VAL A 69 -1.61 8.14 -8.80
N GLY A 70 -0.62 7.32 -9.14
CA GLY A 70 -0.15 6.22 -8.30
C GLY A 70 1.33 6.39 -7.95
N CYS A 71 1.64 6.32 -6.66
CA CYS A 71 3.00 6.34 -6.15
C CYS A 71 3.36 4.99 -5.52
N ALA A 72 4.56 4.50 -5.78
CA ALA A 72 5.09 3.31 -5.13
C ALA A 72 6.09 3.72 -4.05
N ILE A 73 5.91 3.18 -2.84
CA ILE A 73 6.91 3.21 -1.78
C ILE A 73 7.57 1.82 -1.81
N GLU A 74 8.85 1.78 -2.16
CA GLU A 74 9.57 0.53 -2.38
C GLU A 74 10.54 0.21 -1.22
N ARG A 75 11.20 -0.94 -1.28
CA ARG A 75 12.30 -1.33 -0.38
C ARG A 75 11.94 -1.30 1.12
N ILE A 76 10.70 -1.62 1.45
CA ILE A 76 10.18 -1.62 2.81
C ILE A 76 10.74 -2.83 3.58
N ALA A 77 11.52 -2.59 4.63
CA ALA A 77 12.03 -3.62 5.52
C ALA A 77 11.06 -3.91 6.67
N SER A 78 10.51 -2.85 7.28
CA SER A 78 9.54 -2.92 8.39
C SER A 78 8.42 -1.87 8.30
N SER A 79 7.49 -1.85 9.27
CA SER A 79 6.37 -0.91 9.35
C SER A 79 6.85 0.48 9.69
N ASP A 80 8.00 0.55 10.34
CA ASP A 80 8.65 1.78 10.75
C ASP A 80 9.13 2.59 9.53
N ASP A 81 9.36 1.90 8.40
CA ASP A 81 9.60 2.55 7.11
C ASP A 81 8.33 3.22 6.55
N LEU A 82 7.14 2.85 7.04
CA LEU A 82 5.86 3.40 6.61
C LEU A 82 5.34 4.46 7.57
N PHE A 83 5.32 4.15 8.86
CA PHE A 83 4.76 5.00 9.89
C PHE A 83 5.42 4.83 11.24
N VAL A 84 5.25 5.83 12.10
CA VAL A 84 5.60 5.81 13.52
C VAL A 84 4.33 6.08 14.32
N VAL A 85 4.09 5.31 15.38
CA VAL A 85 2.97 5.54 16.30
C VAL A 85 3.49 6.29 17.52
N ASN A 86 2.91 7.44 17.82
CA ASN A 86 3.23 8.24 19.01
C ASN A 86 1.96 8.61 19.79
N SER A 87 2.10 9.43 20.84
CA SER A 87 0.97 9.88 21.67
C SER A 87 -0.07 10.72 20.92
N ALA A 88 0.27 11.27 19.76
CA ALA A 88 -0.64 11.99 18.87
C ALA A 88 -1.28 11.09 17.78
N GLY A 89 -0.91 9.79 17.74
CA GLY A 89 -1.41 8.80 16.79
C GLY A 89 -0.38 8.35 15.76
N MET A 90 -0.86 7.71 14.70
CA MET A 90 -0.02 7.26 13.58
C MET A 90 0.40 8.46 12.73
N GLN A 91 1.71 8.54 12.44
CA GLN A 91 2.30 9.54 11.55
C GLN A 91 3.14 8.83 10.49
N LEU A 92 3.19 9.38 9.27
CA LEU A 92 4.08 8.88 8.23
C LEU A 92 5.54 8.93 8.69
N SER A 93 6.31 7.90 8.34
CA SER A 93 7.76 7.92 8.54
C SER A 93 8.41 8.98 7.65
N ALA A 94 9.60 9.43 8.00
CA ALA A 94 10.39 10.33 7.15
C ALA A 94 10.69 9.71 5.77
N TYR A 95 10.92 8.40 5.73
CA TYR A 95 11.17 7.66 4.50
C TYR A 95 9.97 7.72 3.56
N SER A 96 8.79 7.36 4.06
CA SER A 96 7.55 7.35 3.26
C SER A 96 7.11 8.75 2.85
N ALA A 97 7.24 9.74 3.73
CA ALA A 97 6.97 11.13 3.40
C ALA A 97 7.86 11.62 2.24
N ASN A 98 9.16 11.31 2.28
CA ASN A 98 10.10 11.68 1.22
C ASN A 98 9.77 10.97 -0.11
N ALA A 99 9.50 9.66 -0.08
CA ALA A 99 9.13 8.90 -1.27
C ALA A 99 7.86 9.44 -1.95
N LEU A 100 6.84 9.79 -1.15
CA LEU A 100 5.60 10.39 -1.66
C LEU A 100 5.85 11.78 -2.24
N ASN A 101 6.61 12.63 -1.55
CA ASN A 101 6.92 13.98 -2.05
C ASN A 101 7.67 13.93 -3.38
N GLN A 102 8.70 13.08 -3.50
CA GLN A 102 9.45 12.92 -4.76
C GLN A 102 8.56 12.42 -5.89
N CYS A 103 7.65 11.49 -5.60
CA CYS A 103 6.69 11.01 -6.58
C CYS A 103 5.76 12.14 -7.04
N ILE A 104 5.16 12.89 -6.11
CA ILE A 104 4.24 14.01 -6.40
C ILE A 104 4.95 15.11 -7.19
N GLU A 105 6.19 15.46 -6.84
CA GLU A 105 7.00 16.42 -7.59
C GLU A 105 7.22 16.00 -9.06
N GLY A 106 7.25 14.70 -9.35
CA GLY A 106 7.33 14.18 -10.71
C GLY A 106 6.10 14.49 -11.59
N PHE A 107 4.95 14.80 -10.99
CA PHE A 107 3.71 15.13 -11.71
C PHE A 107 3.39 16.62 -11.76
N ILE A 108 4.04 17.43 -10.93
CA ILE A 108 3.80 18.89 -10.83
C ILE A 108 4.79 19.69 -11.71
N ARG A 109 5.85 19.05 -12.22
CA ARG A 109 6.79 19.65 -13.18
C ARG A 109 6.25 19.71 -14.60
#